data_AF-A0A2C9JRS6-F1
#
_entry.id   AF-A0A2C9JRS6-F1
#
_cell.length_a   1.000
_cell.length_b   1.000
_cell.length_c   1.000
_cell.angle_alpha   90.00
_cell.angle_beta   90.00
_cell.angle_gamma   90.00
#
_symmetry.space_group_name_H-M   'P 1'
#
loop_
_entity.id
_entity.type
_entity.pdbx_description
1 polymer ?
#
loop_
_entity_poly.entity_id
_entity_poly.type
_entity_poly.pdbx_seq_one_letter_code
_entity_poly.pdbx_strand_id
1 'polypeptide(L)'
;MKDTMRKPRKRDAKDKIASGIPCKIKETDVNDELNPLKQEMVDIKPEDNTQPKTLASFECKHNPGHSVFVEVTDFCTNHLPYAYQHKEMVELIDTLAKLTVKIEVKTVMEEMNSSSEIVLGSGKVDEVFFRTQKDGSCKCVCETCRTKKRERWGEIRILTSAQFAYNDSDAKEINCIFFYDDESRKDQCKYLSGDNIVVLNKEKDICMFMCVTCDIDFLKTLDTLLDTFVANWRAAFDKYVSTVRWEETKLCVIVSHPHGCIKHVSIGKFLGNEEHMKRIRYDTPTCPGSIGAFVLVPDFDVQDELVLHN
;
A
#
# COMPACT_ATOMS: atom_id res chain seq x y z
N MET A 1 -25.68 22.82 -11.21
CA MET A 1 -25.56 21.42 -10.76
C MET A 1 -25.06 21.44 -9.33
N LYS A 2 -25.84 20.93 -8.36
CA LYS A 2 -25.44 20.87 -6.95
C LYS A 2 -24.55 19.63 -6.76
N ASP A 3 -23.23 19.82 -6.81
CA ASP A 3 -22.25 18.77 -6.57
C ASP A 3 -22.24 18.48 -5.05
N THR A 4 -22.89 17.38 -4.64
CA THR A 4 -22.91 16.93 -3.25
C THR A 4 -21.54 16.43 -2.86
N MET A 5 -20.80 17.22 -2.07
CA MET A 5 -19.60 16.77 -1.37
C MET A 5 -19.95 15.54 -0.53
N ARG A 6 -19.33 14.40 -0.84
CA ARG A 6 -19.39 13.19 -0.01
C ARG A 6 -18.70 13.53 1.32
N LYS A 7 -19.46 13.55 2.42
CA LYS A 7 -18.87 13.57 3.78
C LYS A 7 -17.88 12.40 3.92
N PRO A 8 -16.86 12.49 4.79
CA PRO A 8 -16.01 11.36 5.14
C PRO A 8 -16.89 10.13 5.38
N ARG A 9 -16.60 9.03 4.68
CA ARG A 9 -17.43 7.82 4.74
C ARG A 9 -17.47 7.37 6.21
N LYS A 10 -18.66 7.39 6.81
CA LYS A 10 -18.91 6.59 8.02
C LYS A 10 -18.91 5.15 7.56
N ARG A 11 -17.74 4.51 7.55
CA ARG A 11 -17.60 3.08 7.25
C ARG A 11 -18.35 2.30 8.34
N ASP A 12 -19.22 1.38 7.93
CA ASP A 12 -19.96 0.53 8.86
C ASP A 12 -18.98 -0.33 9.67
N ALA A 13 -19.39 -0.82 10.84
CA ALA A 13 -18.50 -1.62 11.70
C ALA A 13 -17.88 -2.84 10.97
N LYS A 14 -18.61 -3.40 10.00
CA LYS A 14 -18.12 -4.50 9.12
C LYS A 14 -17.02 -4.07 8.15
N ASP A 15 -16.99 -2.81 7.73
CA ASP A 15 -15.95 -2.26 6.84
C ASP A 15 -14.63 -1.96 7.56
N LYS A 16 -14.69 -1.76 8.88
CA LYS A 16 -13.49 -1.61 9.72
C LYS A 16 -12.71 -2.92 9.88
N ILE A 17 -13.37 -4.07 9.68
CA ILE A 17 -12.73 -5.39 9.71
C ILE A 17 -11.95 -5.62 8.41
N ALA A 18 -12.49 -5.22 7.25
CA ALA A 18 -11.81 -5.30 5.95
C ALA A 18 -10.53 -4.43 5.86
N SER A 19 -10.39 -3.40 6.70
CA SER A 19 -9.14 -2.63 6.82
C SER A 19 -8.05 -3.34 7.64
N GLY A 20 -8.30 -4.51 8.22
CA GLY A 20 -7.30 -5.32 8.93
C GLY A 20 -6.71 -4.69 10.20
N ILE A 21 -7.20 -3.52 10.63
CA ILE A 21 -6.71 -2.80 11.79
C ILE A 21 -7.92 -2.39 12.66
N PRO A 22 -8.06 -2.90 13.90
CA PRO A 22 -8.96 -2.31 14.88
C PRO A 22 -8.36 -0.96 15.33
N CYS A 23 -8.57 0.09 14.52
CA CYS A 23 -8.08 1.42 14.82
C CYS A 23 -9.00 2.09 15.85
N LYS A 24 -8.78 1.79 17.13
CA LYS A 24 -9.05 2.72 18.24
C LYS A 24 -7.72 3.38 18.62
N ILE A 25 -7.13 4.15 17.71
CA ILE A 25 -6.03 5.05 18.05
C ILE A 25 -6.68 6.41 18.22
N LYS A 26 -6.62 6.95 19.44
CA LYS A 26 -7.03 8.33 19.69
C LYS A 26 -5.99 9.22 19.00
N GLU A 27 -6.47 10.11 18.13
CA GLU A 27 -5.67 11.24 17.65
C GLU A 27 -5.14 11.99 18.87
N THR A 28 -3.82 12.07 19.01
CA THR A 28 -3.18 12.98 19.97
C THR A 28 -2.72 14.19 19.20
N ASP A 29 -3.13 15.36 19.67
CA ASP A 29 -2.79 16.67 19.12
C ASP A 29 -1.26 16.85 19.02
N VAL A 30 -0.78 17.14 17.81
CA VAL A 30 0.61 17.55 17.56
C VAL A 30 0.58 19.05 17.21
N ASN A 31 1.35 19.82 17.98
CA ASN A 31 1.47 21.27 17.87
C ASN A 31 2.14 21.71 16.56
N ASP A 32 1.59 22.76 15.97
CA ASP A 32 2.13 23.52 14.85
C ASP A 32 3.37 24.33 15.26
N GLU A 33 4.46 24.19 14.52
CA GLU A 33 5.35 25.30 14.14
C GLU A 33 6.33 24.83 13.05
N LEU A 34 6.12 25.23 11.79
CA LEU A 34 7.15 25.11 10.75
C LEU A 34 7.22 26.35 9.85
N ASN A 35 8.44 26.86 9.79
CA ASN A 35 8.99 27.97 9.01
C ASN A 35 9.36 27.48 7.58
N PRO A 36 9.19 28.26 6.49
CA PRO A 36 9.50 27.76 5.15
C PRO A 36 10.94 28.06 4.73
N LEU A 37 11.70 27.02 4.39
CA LEU A 37 12.92 27.14 3.56
C LEU A 37 12.71 26.48 2.20
N LYS A 38 13.25 27.15 1.19
CA LYS A 38 13.13 26.86 -0.24
C LYS A 38 13.97 25.63 -0.61
N GLN A 39 13.41 24.75 -1.44
CA GLN A 39 14.17 23.75 -2.19
C GLN A 39 13.73 23.76 -3.67
N GLU A 40 14.73 23.78 -4.54
CA GLU A 40 14.59 23.60 -5.98
C GLU A 40 14.47 22.10 -6.28
N MET A 41 13.47 21.71 -7.08
CA MET A 41 13.36 20.35 -7.60
C MET A 41 13.82 20.34 -9.06
N VAL A 42 14.80 19.48 -9.35
CA VAL A 42 15.31 19.16 -10.68
C VAL A 42 14.44 18.05 -11.27
N ASP A 43 13.98 18.22 -12.51
CA ASP A 43 13.32 17.18 -13.29
C ASP A 43 14.31 16.05 -13.60
N ILE A 44 14.28 14.97 -12.81
CA ILE A 44 15.05 13.76 -13.09
C ILE A 44 14.25 12.92 -14.08
N LYS A 45 14.63 12.98 -15.36
CA LYS A 45 14.30 11.91 -16.32
C LYS A 45 15.29 10.76 -16.10
N PRO A 46 14.84 9.51 -15.92
CA PRO A 46 15.76 8.38 -15.86
C PRO A 46 16.29 8.10 -17.27
N GLU A 47 17.50 8.55 -17.55
CA GLU A 47 18.33 7.96 -18.61
C GLU A 47 19.00 6.72 -18.01
N ASP A 48 18.41 5.55 -18.22
CA ASP A 48 19.19 4.32 -18.13
C ASP A 48 18.74 3.34 -19.22
N ASN A 49 19.68 3.08 -20.13
CA ASN A 49 19.54 2.19 -21.29
C ASN A 49 19.90 0.74 -20.93
N THR A 50 19.82 0.39 -19.64
CA THR A 50 20.01 -0.98 -19.16
C THR A 50 18.77 -1.81 -19.41
N GLN A 51 18.98 -3.04 -19.91
CA GLN A 51 17.91 -4.00 -20.13
C GLN A 51 17.08 -4.18 -18.84
N PRO A 52 15.74 -4.33 -18.96
CA PRO A 52 14.87 -4.53 -17.80
C PRO A 52 15.34 -5.74 -17.01
N LYS A 53 15.69 -5.51 -15.73
CA LYS A 53 16.12 -6.59 -14.83
C LYS A 53 14.89 -7.38 -14.40
N THR A 54 14.82 -8.64 -14.81
CA THR A 54 13.79 -9.58 -14.35
C THR A 54 14.10 -10.01 -12.91
N LEU A 55 13.09 -10.39 -12.13
CA LEU A 55 13.28 -10.85 -10.75
C LEU A 55 14.30 -12.01 -10.65
N ALA A 56 14.28 -12.93 -11.60
CA ALA A 56 15.19 -14.06 -11.69
C ALA A 56 16.68 -13.69 -11.85
N SER A 57 16.99 -12.43 -12.19
CA SER A 57 18.38 -11.95 -12.35
C SER A 57 19.04 -11.56 -11.02
N PHE A 58 18.29 -11.50 -9.92
CA PHE A 58 18.80 -11.10 -8.62
C PHE A 58 19.28 -12.31 -7.81
N GLU A 59 20.53 -12.26 -7.34
CA GLU A 59 21.01 -13.19 -6.32
C GLU A 59 20.36 -12.85 -4.97
N CYS A 60 19.41 -13.68 -4.53
CA CYS A 60 18.72 -13.47 -3.26
C CYS A 60 19.02 -14.58 -2.26
N LYS A 61 19.54 -14.20 -1.09
CA LYS A 61 19.79 -15.12 0.02
C LYS A 61 18.51 -15.62 0.68
N HIS A 62 17.46 -14.80 0.70
CA HIS A 62 16.19 -15.12 1.37
C HIS A 62 15.34 -16.09 0.55
N ASN A 63 15.29 -15.91 -0.78
CA ASN A 63 14.52 -16.76 -1.69
C ASN A 63 15.33 -17.01 -2.98
N PRO A 64 16.27 -17.97 -2.98
CA PRO A 64 17.08 -18.28 -4.14
C PRO A 64 16.22 -18.64 -5.36
N GLY A 65 16.42 -17.94 -6.48
CA GLY A 65 15.74 -18.19 -7.76
C GLY A 65 14.27 -17.77 -7.83
N HIS A 66 13.67 -17.25 -6.74
CA HIS A 66 12.35 -16.60 -6.73
C HIS A 66 11.18 -17.37 -7.35
N SER A 67 11.28 -18.70 -7.49
CA SER A 67 10.27 -19.54 -8.16
C SER A 67 8.87 -19.51 -7.53
N VAL A 68 8.76 -19.00 -6.31
CA VAL A 68 7.53 -18.89 -5.52
C VAL A 68 6.83 -17.55 -5.66
N PHE A 69 7.41 -16.60 -6.42
CA PHE A 69 6.79 -15.33 -6.75
C PHE A 69 6.09 -15.45 -8.10
N VAL A 70 4.81 -15.10 -8.15
CA VAL A 70 4.01 -15.10 -9.38
C VAL A 70 3.83 -13.66 -9.82
N GLU A 71 4.17 -13.33 -11.07
CA GLU A 71 3.89 -12.01 -11.63
C GLU A 71 2.38 -11.72 -11.54
N VAL A 72 2.01 -10.48 -11.20
CA VAL A 72 0.60 -10.14 -10.98
C VAL A 72 -0.27 -10.40 -12.22
N THR A 73 0.30 -10.24 -13.42
CA THR A 73 -0.38 -10.46 -14.71
C THR A 73 -0.66 -11.93 -14.99
N ASP A 74 0.10 -12.83 -14.37
CA ASP A 74 -0.01 -14.28 -14.57
C ASP A 74 -0.78 -14.96 -13.42
N PHE A 75 -1.04 -14.24 -12.33
CA PHE A 75 -1.73 -14.78 -11.17
C PHE A 75 -3.15 -15.22 -11.52
N CYS A 76 -3.54 -16.41 -11.05
CA CYS A 76 -4.83 -17.03 -11.36
C CYS A 76 -5.22 -18.06 -10.29
N THR A 77 -6.40 -18.66 -10.40
CA THR A 77 -6.95 -19.61 -9.41
C THR A 77 -6.01 -20.77 -9.12
N ASN A 78 -5.26 -21.27 -10.12
CA ASN A 78 -4.39 -22.44 -9.95
C ASN A 78 -3.17 -22.16 -9.06
N HIS A 79 -2.81 -20.88 -8.86
CA HIS A 79 -1.74 -20.47 -7.96
C HIS A 79 -2.17 -20.47 -6.48
N LEU A 80 -3.48 -20.60 -6.21
CA LEU A 80 -4.01 -20.65 -4.85
C LEU A 80 -4.01 -22.09 -4.31
N PRO A 81 -3.90 -22.27 -2.98
CA PRO A 81 -4.15 -23.57 -2.36
C PRO A 81 -5.57 -24.05 -2.66
N TYR A 82 -5.77 -25.36 -2.78
CA TYR A 82 -7.03 -25.98 -3.23
C TYR A 82 -8.29 -25.39 -2.56
N ALA A 83 -8.26 -25.22 -1.23
CA ALA A 83 -9.39 -24.68 -0.47
C ALA A 83 -9.79 -23.24 -0.88
N TYR A 84 -8.87 -22.49 -1.50
CA TYR A 84 -9.03 -21.10 -1.90
C TYR A 84 -9.09 -20.90 -3.42
N GLN A 85 -9.15 -21.96 -4.24
CA GLN A 85 -9.19 -21.88 -5.71
C GLN A 85 -10.57 -21.43 -6.23
N HIS A 86 -11.07 -20.30 -5.75
CA HIS A 86 -12.30 -19.68 -6.20
C HIS A 86 -12.06 -18.26 -6.69
N LYS A 87 -12.94 -17.80 -7.58
CA LYS A 87 -12.87 -16.49 -8.22
C LYS A 87 -12.85 -15.34 -7.23
N GLU A 88 -13.59 -15.44 -6.13
CA GLU A 88 -13.69 -14.41 -5.10
C GLU A 88 -12.33 -14.10 -4.46
N MET A 89 -11.48 -15.13 -4.25
CA MET A 89 -10.14 -14.92 -3.70
C MET A 89 -9.20 -14.28 -4.74
N VAL A 90 -9.29 -14.69 -6.00
CA VAL A 90 -8.50 -14.09 -7.09
C VAL A 90 -8.87 -12.61 -7.28
N GLU A 91 -10.17 -12.28 -7.28
CA GLU A 91 -10.64 -10.89 -7.42
C GLU A 91 -10.24 -10.00 -6.25
N LEU A 92 -10.24 -10.56 -5.03
CA LEU A 92 -9.73 -9.87 -3.85
C LEU A 92 -8.23 -9.56 -3.98
N ILE A 93 -7.42 -10.54 -4.39
CA ILE A 93 -5.97 -10.38 -4.56
C ILE A 93 -5.64 -9.44 -5.72
N ASP A 94 -6.35 -9.53 -6.85
CA ASP A 94 -6.20 -8.61 -7.98
C ASP A 94 -6.48 -7.15 -7.57
N THR A 95 -7.53 -6.93 -6.79
CA THR A 95 -7.85 -5.57 -6.33
C THR A 95 -6.84 -5.07 -5.29
N LEU A 96 -6.34 -5.95 -4.41
CA LEU A 96 -5.22 -5.62 -3.54
C LEU A 96 -4.00 -5.21 -4.37
N ALA A 97 -3.68 -5.96 -5.42
CA ALA A 97 -2.56 -5.66 -6.28
C ALA A 97 -2.69 -4.29 -6.96
N LYS A 98 -3.89 -3.91 -7.40
CA LYS A 98 -4.15 -2.56 -7.96
C LYS A 98 -3.99 -1.43 -6.93
N LEU A 99 -4.16 -1.73 -5.64
CA LEU A 99 -3.93 -0.79 -4.54
C LEU A 99 -2.49 -0.82 -4.00
N THR A 100 -1.70 -1.84 -4.35
CA THR A 100 -0.27 -1.92 -4.00
C THR A 100 0.54 -0.93 -4.82
N VAL A 101 1.40 -0.17 -4.12
CA VAL A 101 2.30 0.83 -4.71
C VAL A 101 3.75 0.41 -4.50
N LYS A 102 4.61 0.70 -5.46
CA LYS A 102 6.06 0.61 -5.28
C LYS A 102 6.54 1.86 -4.57
N ILE A 103 7.44 1.68 -3.61
CA ILE A 103 8.06 2.75 -2.84
C ILE A 103 9.54 2.81 -3.16
N GLU A 104 10.03 4.02 -3.40
CA GLU A 104 11.46 4.34 -3.55
C GLU A 104 11.79 5.51 -2.62
N VAL A 105 12.70 5.30 -1.68
CA VAL A 105 13.13 6.33 -0.74
C VAL A 105 14.57 6.70 -1.03
N LYS A 106 14.84 7.98 -1.23
CA LYS A 106 16.21 8.49 -1.36
C LYS A 106 16.76 8.75 0.04
N THR A 107 17.70 7.92 0.47
CA THR A 107 18.35 8.14 1.77
C THR A 107 19.56 9.04 1.57
N VAL A 108 19.61 10.15 2.30
CA VAL A 108 20.82 10.96 2.43
C VAL A 108 21.59 10.40 3.63
N MET A 109 22.60 9.57 3.38
CA MET A 109 23.54 9.19 4.45
C MET A 109 24.46 10.39 4.71
N GLU A 110 24.18 11.17 5.75
CA GLU A 110 24.95 12.38 6.09
C GLU A 110 26.43 12.10 6.41
N GLU A 111 26.76 10.88 6.84
CA GLU A 111 28.09 10.57 7.39
C GLU A 111 29.11 10.02 6.38
N MET A 112 28.70 9.73 5.15
CA MET A 112 29.62 9.23 4.12
C MET A 112 29.34 9.93 2.80
N ASN A 113 30.33 10.66 2.28
CA ASN A 113 30.35 11.32 0.96
C ASN A 113 30.23 10.34 -0.24
N SER A 114 29.46 9.26 -0.13
CA SER A 114 29.32 8.17 -1.07
C SER A 114 27.85 7.96 -1.39
N SER A 115 27.48 8.26 -2.64
CA SER A 115 26.25 7.84 -3.35
C SER A 115 24.97 7.68 -2.53
N SER A 116 23.97 8.55 -2.77
CA SER A 116 22.59 8.33 -2.30
C SER A 116 22.13 6.91 -2.63
N GLU A 117 21.87 6.11 -1.59
CA GLU A 117 21.32 4.77 -1.75
C GLU A 117 19.79 4.87 -1.82
N ILE A 118 19.19 4.24 -2.83
CA ILE A 118 17.75 4.16 -2.97
C ILE A 118 17.28 2.91 -2.23
N VAL A 119 16.47 3.10 -1.20
CA VAL A 119 15.83 1.99 -0.49
C VAL A 119 14.50 1.70 -1.18
N LEU A 120 14.29 0.42 -1.51
CA LEU A 120 13.13 -0.06 -2.26
C LEU A 120 12.13 -0.75 -1.34
N GLY A 121 10.85 -0.54 -1.61
CA GLY A 121 9.77 -1.02 -0.79
C GLY A 121 8.45 -1.15 -1.52
N SER A 122 7.43 -1.48 -0.72
CA SER A 122 6.04 -1.54 -1.14
C SER A 122 5.16 -0.81 -0.13
N GLY A 123 3.98 -0.40 -0.58
CA GLY A 123 2.93 0.14 0.28
C GLY A 123 1.56 -0.20 -0.28
N LYS A 124 0.51 0.26 0.38
CA LYS A 124 -0.88 0.10 -0.06
C LYS A 124 -1.63 1.42 0.08
N VAL A 125 -2.45 1.74 -0.92
CA VAL A 125 -3.44 2.80 -0.82
C VAL A 125 -4.48 2.43 0.24
N ASP A 126 -4.58 3.25 1.27
CA ASP A 126 -5.50 3.05 2.40
C ASP A 126 -6.77 3.89 2.24
N GLU A 127 -6.64 5.15 1.82
CA GLU A 127 -7.77 6.06 1.67
C GLU A 127 -7.51 7.18 0.66
N VAL A 128 -8.58 7.71 0.06
CA VAL A 128 -8.57 8.84 -0.87
C VAL A 128 -9.46 9.95 -0.35
N PHE A 129 -8.94 11.19 -0.34
CA PHE A 129 -9.64 12.38 0.12
C PHE A 129 -9.79 13.37 -1.01
N PHE A 130 -11.03 13.69 -1.39
CA PHE A 130 -11.31 14.75 -2.35
C PHE A 130 -11.35 16.10 -1.65
N ARG A 131 -10.62 17.07 -2.20
CA ARG A 131 -10.45 18.42 -1.67
C ARG A 131 -10.90 19.47 -2.66
N THR A 132 -11.29 20.61 -2.14
CA THR A 132 -11.69 21.80 -2.90
C THR A 132 -10.96 23.03 -2.41
N GLN A 133 -11.20 24.19 -3.03
CA GLN A 133 -10.65 25.47 -2.55
C GLN A 133 -11.03 25.82 -1.11
N LYS A 134 -12.16 25.28 -0.61
CA LYS A 134 -12.57 25.47 0.79
C LYS A 134 -11.61 24.79 1.77
N ASP A 135 -10.94 23.73 1.31
CA ASP A 135 -9.93 22.97 2.06
C ASP A 135 -8.52 23.54 1.86
N GLY A 136 -8.37 24.66 1.15
CA GLY A 136 -7.10 25.28 0.81
C GLY A 136 -6.68 25.08 -0.66
N SER A 137 -5.51 25.60 -1.00
CA SER A 137 -4.92 25.44 -2.32
C SER A 137 -4.25 24.08 -2.47
N CYS A 138 -4.35 23.49 -3.67
CA CYS A 138 -3.63 22.26 -4.01
C CYS A 138 -2.12 22.41 -3.77
N LYS A 139 -1.54 21.47 -3.02
CA LYS A 139 -0.10 21.44 -2.69
C LYS A 139 0.74 20.57 -3.62
N CYS A 140 0.15 19.95 -4.65
CA CYS A 140 0.92 19.07 -5.53
C CYS A 140 1.97 19.85 -6.33
N VAL A 141 3.09 19.19 -6.65
CA VAL A 141 4.25 19.82 -7.31
C VAL A 141 4.13 19.92 -8.83
N CYS A 142 3.00 19.54 -9.43
CA CYS A 142 2.85 19.54 -10.89
C CYS A 142 2.90 20.95 -11.49
N GLU A 143 3.40 21.04 -12.73
CA GLU A 143 3.66 22.31 -13.42
C GLU A 143 2.42 23.21 -13.52
N THR A 144 1.25 22.61 -13.75
CA THR A 144 0.02 23.39 -13.86
C THR A 144 -0.41 23.99 -12.51
N CYS A 145 -0.17 23.30 -11.39
CA CYS A 145 -0.52 23.82 -10.07
C CYS A 145 0.42 24.92 -9.58
N ARG A 146 1.67 24.94 -10.08
CA ARG A 146 2.62 26.03 -9.82
C ARG A 146 2.15 27.36 -10.40
N THR A 147 1.50 27.32 -11.57
CA THR A 147 1.04 28.52 -12.28
C THR A 147 -0.42 28.85 -12.04
N LYS A 148 -1.27 27.84 -11.79
CA LYS A 148 -2.71 28.01 -11.65
C LYS A 148 -3.28 27.19 -10.50
N LYS A 149 -3.98 27.87 -9.59
CA LYS A 149 -4.75 27.22 -8.52
C LYS A 149 -5.82 26.32 -9.12
N ARG A 150 -5.88 25.07 -8.63
CA ARG A 150 -6.93 24.11 -9.01
C ARG A 150 -8.13 24.25 -8.07
N GLU A 151 -9.32 24.15 -8.65
CA GLU A 151 -10.57 24.16 -7.88
C GLU A 151 -10.79 22.87 -7.09
N ARG A 152 -10.29 21.76 -7.64
CA ARG A 152 -10.40 20.41 -7.09
C ARG A 152 -9.03 19.76 -7.09
N TRP A 153 -8.75 19.02 -6.03
CA TRP A 153 -7.54 18.23 -5.87
C TRP A 153 -7.84 17.10 -4.88
N GLY A 154 -6.84 16.33 -4.49
CA GLY A 154 -7.01 15.36 -3.44
C GLY A 154 -5.72 14.84 -2.85
N GLU A 155 -5.90 14.08 -1.79
CA GLU A 155 -4.84 13.46 -1.03
C GLU A 155 -5.08 11.95 -0.99
N ILE A 156 -3.99 11.19 -1.02
CA ILE A 156 -4.01 9.73 -1.00
C ILE A 156 -3.19 9.31 0.22
N ARG A 157 -3.82 8.59 1.15
CA ARG A 157 -3.10 8.02 2.30
C ARG A 157 -2.50 6.68 1.91
N ILE A 158 -1.21 6.52 2.07
CA ILE A 158 -0.46 5.29 1.81
C ILE A 158 -0.05 4.69 3.15
N LEU A 159 -0.29 3.39 3.33
CA LEU A 159 0.22 2.57 4.43
C LEU A 159 1.49 1.84 3.98
N THR A 160 2.54 1.91 4.80
CA THR A 160 3.81 1.20 4.59
C THR A 160 4.55 0.96 5.91
N SER A 161 5.81 0.53 5.84
CA SER A 161 6.71 0.32 6.98
C SER A 161 7.23 1.64 7.55
N ALA A 162 7.38 1.69 8.87
CA ALA A 162 8.03 2.81 9.57
C ALA A 162 9.53 2.90 9.28
N GLN A 163 10.14 1.89 8.67
CA GLN A 163 11.55 1.91 8.26
C GLN A 163 11.83 2.95 7.16
N PHE A 164 10.81 3.41 6.45
CA PHE A 164 10.97 4.42 5.39
C PHE A 164 10.97 5.87 5.86
N ALA A 165 10.57 6.15 7.10
CA ALA A 165 10.43 7.54 7.55
C ALA A 165 10.63 7.71 9.07
N TYR A 166 11.31 8.79 9.44
CA TYR A 166 11.50 9.24 10.82
C TYR A 166 10.71 10.51 11.11
N ASN A 167 10.55 11.40 10.12
CA ASN A 167 9.88 12.70 10.23
C ASN A 167 9.24 13.14 8.89
N ASP A 168 8.52 14.27 8.89
CA ASP A 168 7.82 14.80 7.71
C ASP A 168 8.74 15.19 6.55
N SER A 169 9.98 15.60 6.81
CA SER A 169 10.96 15.85 5.75
C SER A 169 11.29 14.56 5.01
N ASP A 170 11.39 13.43 5.73
CA ASP A 170 11.65 12.13 5.11
C ASP A 170 10.48 11.69 4.22
N ALA A 171 9.24 12.02 4.59
CA ALA A 171 8.07 11.69 3.79
C ALA A 171 8.14 12.27 2.37
N LYS A 172 8.78 13.44 2.20
CA LYS A 172 8.95 14.09 0.89
C LYS A 172 9.97 13.38 0.00
N GLU A 173 10.89 12.62 0.59
CA GLU A 173 11.86 11.80 -0.12
C GLU A 173 11.29 10.45 -0.57
N ILE A 174 10.07 10.11 -0.11
CA ILE A 174 9.34 8.91 -0.53
C ILE A 174 8.68 9.17 -1.88
N ASN A 175 9.06 8.37 -2.88
CA ASN A 175 8.41 8.33 -4.18
C ASN A 175 7.53 7.09 -4.29
N CYS A 176 6.29 7.29 -4.71
CA CYS A 176 5.31 6.24 -4.95
C CYS A 176 5.10 6.07 -6.45
N ILE A 177 5.26 4.84 -6.92
CA ILE A 177 5.00 4.46 -8.31
C ILE A 177 3.79 3.51 -8.32
N PHE A 178 2.71 3.99 -8.91
CA PHE A 178 1.45 3.26 -9.00
C PHE A 178 1.36 2.53 -10.34
N PHE A 179 0.69 1.37 -10.35
CA PHE A 179 0.44 0.53 -11.53
C PHE A 179 1.72 0.02 -12.22
N TYR A 180 2.79 -0.17 -11.45
CA TYR A 180 4.05 -0.73 -11.94
C TYR A 180 3.99 -2.26 -12.09
N ASP A 181 3.20 -2.71 -13.07
CA ASP A 181 2.91 -4.13 -13.29
C ASP A 181 3.70 -4.72 -14.47
N ASP A 182 4.28 -3.87 -15.31
CA ASP A 182 4.95 -4.26 -16.55
C ASP A 182 6.05 -3.26 -16.91
N GLU A 183 7.29 -3.75 -17.04
CA GLU A 183 8.47 -2.95 -17.39
C GLU A 183 8.29 -2.20 -18.72
N SER A 184 7.57 -2.78 -19.67
CA SER A 184 7.33 -2.20 -20.99
C SER A 184 6.31 -1.07 -20.99
N ARG A 185 5.52 -0.94 -19.91
CA ARG A 185 4.44 0.05 -19.75
C ARG A 185 4.72 1.06 -18.64
N LYS A 186 6.00 1.37 -18.41
CA LYS A 186 6.44 2.39 -17.44
C LYS A 186 5.81 3.76 -17.68
N ASP A 187 5.54 4.10 -18.93
CA ASP A 187 4.87 5.35 -19.34
C ASP A 187 3.44 5.47 -18.81
N GLN A 188 2.80 4.35 -18.46
CA GLN A 188 1.44 4.31 -17.90
C GLN A 188 1.44 4.45 -16.36
N CYS A 189 2.60 4.38 -15.72
CA CYS A 189 2.72 4.51 -14.27
C CYS A 189 2.37 5.93 -13.82
N LYS A 190 1.80 6.04 -12.61
CA LYS A 190 1.61 7.33 -11.95
C LYS A 190 2.67 7.49 -10.87
N TYR A 191 3.28 8.68 -10.83
CA TYR A 191 4.34 9.02 -9.90
C TYR A 191 3.84 10.11 -8.96
N LEU A 192 3.96 9.90 -7.66
CA LEU A 192 3.70 10.91 -6.64
C LEU A 192 4.77 10.86 -5.57
N SER A 193 5.15 12.02 -5.04
CA SER A 193 5.97 12.11 -3.83
C SER A 193 5.08 12.22 -2.60
N GLY A 194 5.58 11.76 -1.45
CA GLY A 194 4.93 12.02 -0.17
C GLY A 194 4.95 13.51 0.19
N ASP A 195 4.03 13.91 1.07
CA ASP A 195 3.85 15.29 1.55
C ASP A 195 4.13 15.39 3.05
N ASN A 196 3.39 14.62 3.86
CA ASN A 196 3.51 14.62 5.30
C ASN A 196 3.12 13.26 5.90
N ILE A 197 3.66 12.96 7.07
CA ILE A 197 3.29 11.78 7.86
C ILE A 197 1.99 12.08 8.62
N VAL A 198 1.12 11.07 8.69
CA VAL A 198 -0.12 11.09 9.49
C VAL A 198 0.01 10.19 10.70
N VAL A 199 0.62 9.01 10.51
CA VAL A 199 0.86 8.04 11.59
C VAL A 199 2.27 7.50 11.44
N LEU A 200 3.05 7.54 12.52
CA LEU A 200 4.33 6.85 12.60
C LEU A 200 4.41 6.06 13.90
N ASN A 201 4.48 4.74 13.79
CA ASN A 201 4.64 3.83 14.91
C ASN A 201 5.75 2.84 14.61
N LYS A 202 6.95 3.12 15.12
CA LYS A 202 8.15 2.30 14.91
C LYS A 202 8.07 0.93 15.59
N GLU A 203 7.39 0.84 16.74
CA GLU A 203 7.24 -0.42 17.47
C GLU A 203 6.44 -1.45 16.66
N LYS A 204 5.38 -0.98 16.00
CA LYS A 204 4.50 -1.80 15.15
C LYS A 204 4.93 -1.83 13.68
N ASP A 205 6.00 -1.13 13.34
CA ASP A 205 6.49 -0.94 11.97
C ASP A 205 5.42 -0.40 11.01
N ILE A 206 4.68 0.63 11.44
CA ILE A 206 3.60 1.25 10.67
C ILE A 206 3.95 2.72 10.38
N CYS A 207 3.91 3.07 9.10
CA CYS A 207 3.88 4.46 8.63
C CYS A 207 2.65 4.68 7.74
N MET A 208 1.93 5.75 7.99
CA MET A 208 0.93 6.29 7.07
C MET A 208 1.31 7.72 6.72
N PHE A 209 1.39 8.02 5.42
CA PHE A 209 1.70 9.36 4.92
C PHE A 209 0.76 9.73 3.77
N MET A 210 0.70 11.02 3.46
CA MET A 210 -0.14 11.55 2.38
C MET A 210 0.69 11.78 1.12
N CYS A 211 0.12 11.47 -0.05
CA CYS A 211 0.54 12.00 -1.34
C CYS A 211 -0.53 12.97 -1.86
N VAL A 212 -0.13 14.01 -2.60
CA VAL A 212 -1.05 15.06 -3.09
C VAL A 212 -1.08 15.09 -4.61
N THR A 213 -2.27 15.15 -5.21
CA THR A 213 -2.43 15.28 -6.67
C THR A 213 -3.64 16.14 -7.06
N CYS A 214 -3.56 16.75 -8.24
CA CYS A 214 -4.71 17.37 -8.89
C CYS A 214 -5.30 16.53 -10.03
N ASP A 215 -4.80 15.30 -10.25
CA ASP A 215 -5.36 14.35 -11.21
C ASP A 215 -6.64 13.72 -10.62
N ILE A 216 -7.78 14.33 -10.92
CA ILE A 216 -9.09 13.94 -10.36
C ILE A 216 -9.53 12.57 -10.86
N ASP A 217 -9.19 12.19 -12.09
CA ASP A 217 -9.62 10.91 -12.64
C ASP A 217 -8.78 9.77 -12.06
N PHE A 218 -7.49 10.02 -11.78
CA PHE A 218 -6.69 9.11 -10.98
C PHE A 218 -7.25 8.92 -9.57
N LEU A 219 -7.65 10.00 -8.87
CA LEU A 219 -8.28 9.91 -7.55
C LEU A 219 -9.58 9.10 -7.57
N LYS A 220 -10.46 9.31 -8.55
CA LYS A 220 -11.68 8.51 -8.73
C LYS A 220 -11.37 7.05 -8.99
N THR A 221 -10.33 6.77 -9.77
CA THR A 221 -9.88 5.40 -10.04
C THR A 221 -9.50 4.70 -8.73
N LEU A 222 -8.68 5.34 -7.89
CA LEU A 222 -8.31 4.77 -6.59
C LEU A 222 -9.49 4.63 -5.62
N ASP A 223 -10.40 5.62 -5.53
CA ASP A 223 -11.62 5.52 -4.69
C ASP A 223 -12.51 4.35 -5.13
N THR A 224 -12.63 4.13 -6.45
CA THR A 224 -13.38 2.99 -7.01
C THR A 224 -12.70 1.66 -6.70
N LEU A 225 -11.37 1.60 -6.74
CA LEU A 225 -10.61 0.39 -6.39
C LEU A 225 -10.74 0.05 -4.89
N LEU A 226 -10.76 1.05 -4.01
CA LEU A 226 -11.03 0.84 -2.58
C LEU A 226 -12.42 0.25 -2.35
N ASP A 227 -13.44 0.76 -3.05
CA ASP A 227 -14.80 0.20 -2.99
C ASP A 227 -14.87 -1.23 -3.52
N THR A 228 -14.18 -1.49 -4.62
CA THR A 228 -14.07 -2.82 -5.21
C THR A 228 -13.37 -3.79 -4.26
N PHE A 229 -12.31 -3.34 -3.56
CA PHE A 229 -11.59 -4.16 -2.59
C PHE A 229 -12.49 -4.56 -1.43
N VAL A 230 -13.26 -3.62 -0.88
CA VAL A 230 -14.22 -3.90 0.20
C VAL A 230 -15.32 -4.85 -0.27
N ALA A 231 -15.86 -4.66 -1.48
CA ALA A 231 -16.86 -5.55 -2.04
C ALA A 231 -16.31 -6.98 -2.25
N ASN A 232 -15.11 -7.11 -2.82
CA ASN A 232 -14.46 -8.40 -3.03
C ASN A 232 -14.08 -9.08 -1.71
N TRP A 233 -13.67 -8.31 -0.69
CA TRP A 233 -13.43 -8.83 0.65
C TRP A 233 -14.71 -9.43 1.25
N ARG A 234 -15.84 -8.73 1.15
CA ARG A 234 -17.14 -9.23 1.61
C ARG A 234 -17.55 -10.50 0.86
N ALA A 235 -17.38 -10.53 -0.47
CA ALA A 235 -17.69 -11.70 -1.28
C ALA A 235 -16.82 -12.92 -0.89
N ALA A 236 -15.52 -12.71 -0.68
CA ALA A 236 -14.62 -13.75 -0.20
C ALA A 236 -15.02 -14.20 1.22
N PHE A 237 -15.33 -13.26 2.11
CA PHE A 237 -15.80 -13.57 3.46
C PHE A 237 -17.05 -14.45 3.43
N ASP A 238 -18.10 -14.05 2.70
CA ASP A 238 -19.35 -14.81 2.60
C ASP A 238 -19.13 -16.22 2.03
N LYS A 239 -18.18 -16.36 1.09
CA LYS A 239 -17.80 -17.64 0.48
C LYS A 239 -17.10 -18.57 1.48
N TYR A 240 -16.22 -18.03 2.32
CA TYR A 240 -15.27 -18.82 3.11
C TYR A 240 -15.63 -18.98 4.58
N VAL A 241 -16.42 -18.09 5.16
CA VAL A 241 -16.84 -18.12 6.57
C VAL A 241 -17.46 -19.46 7.00
N SER A 242 -18.13 -20.16 6.08
CA SER A 242 -18.78 -21.46 6.34
C SER A 242 -18.01 -22.67 5.82
N THR A 243 -17.00 -22.48 4.96
CA THR A 243 -16.38 -23.57 4.19
C THR A 243 -14.92 -23.84 4.58
N VAL A 244 -14.19 -22.82 5.05
CA VAL A 244 -12.78 -22.96 5.42
C VAL A 244 -12.65 -22.96 6.93
N ARG A 245 -12.20 -24.09 7.48
CA ARG A 245 -11.91 -24.23 8.91
C ARG A 245 -10.47 -23.86 9.22
N TRP A 246 -10.29 -23.25 10.39
CA TRP A 246 -9.06 -22.58 10.81
C TRP A 246 -7.88 -23.52 11.11
N GLU A 247 -8.18 -24.77 11.41
CA GLU A 247 -7.23 -25.75 11.91
C GLU A 247 -6.28 -26.28 10.82
N GLU A 248 -6.63 -26.13 9.54
CA GLU A 248 -5.97 -26.89 8.48
C GLU A 248 -4.98 -26.09 7.62
N THR A 249 -5.13 -24.77 7.43
CA THR A 249 -4.08 -23.85 6.91
C THR A 249 -4.65 -22.45 6.65
N LYS A 250 -4.22 -21.43 7.41
CA LYS A 250 -4.61 -20.04 7.12
C LYS A 250 -3.78 -19.47 5.98
N LEU A 251 -4.44 -19.07 4.90
CA LEU A 251 -3.79 -18.39 3.78
C LEU A 251 -3.15 -17.07 4.23
N CYS A 252 -1.94 -16.80 3.76
CA CYS A 252 -1.29 -15.50 3.88
C CYS A 252 -0.81 -15.07 2.50
N VAL A 253 -1.26 -13.89 2.05
CA VAL A 253 -0.94 -13.34 0.74
C VAL A 253 -0.19 -12.03 0.90
N ILE A 254 0.89 -11.87 0.14
CA ILE A 254 1.63 -10.62 0.05
C ILE A 254 1.68 -10.21 -1.42
N VAL A 255 1.30 -8.97 -1.71
CA VAL A 255 1.52 -8.36 -3.02
C VAL A 255 2.55 -7.27 -2.88
N SER A 256 3.68 -7.40 -3.55
CA SER A 256 4.82 -6.50 -3.36
C SER A 256 5.66 -6.32 -4.63
N HIS A 257 6.66 -5.44 -4.55
CA HIS A 257 7.66 -5.18 -5.59
C HIS A 257 9.01 -5.77 -5.16
N PRO A 258 9.22 -7.09 -5.26
CA PRO A 258 10.46 -7.73 -4.85
C PRO A 258 11.64 -7.15 -5.65
N HIS A 259 12.68 -6.72 -4.95
CA HIS A 259 13.85 -5.98 -5.43
C HIS A 259 13.49 -4.71 -6.23
N GLY A 260 12.30 -4.15 -6.01
CA GLY A 260 11.77 -3.02 -6.78
C GLY A 260 11.40 -3.34 -8.22
N CYS A 261 11.27 -4.62 -8.57
CA CYS A 261 10.79 -5.08 -9.87
C CYS A 261 9.28 -4.84 -10.02
N ILE A 262 8.72 -5.30 -11.14
CA ILE A 262 7.26 -5.37 -11.32
C ILE A 262 6.59 -6.13 -10.19
N LYS A 263 5.29 -5.90 -10.04
CA LYS A 263 4.49 -6.43 -8.94
C LYS A 263 4.37 -7.96 -9.01
N HIS A 264 4.56 -8.61 -7.87
CA HIS A 264 4.38 -10.05 -7.72
C HIS A 264 3.46 -10.37 -6.55
N VAL A 265 2.80 -11.51 -6.65
CA VAL A 265 2.03 -12.16 -5.59
C VAL A 265 2.88 -13.29 -5.01
N SER A 266 3.01 -13.33 -3.68
CA SER A 266 3.54 -14.49 -2.95
C SER A 266 2.48 -15.04 -2.01
N ILE A 267 2.43 -16.37 -1.94
CA ILE A 267 1.46 -17.13 -1.17
C ILE A 267 2.19 -17.96 -0.12
N GLY A 268 1.67 -17.96 1.09
CA GLY A 268 2.12 -18.80 2.18
C GLY A 268 1.02 -19.02 3.21
N LYS A 269 1.43 -19.27 4.43
CA LYS A 269 0.61 -19.62 5.57
C LYS A 269 0.82 -18.62 6.69
N PHE A 270 -0.28 -18.24 7.32
CA PHE A 270 -0.25 -17.55 8.60
C PHE A 270 0.03 -18.56 9.71
N LEU A 271 1.01 -18.26 10.57
CA LEU A 271 1.55 -19.12 11.61
C LEU A 271 1.15 -18.67 13.04
N GLY A 272 0.31 -17.65 13.17
CA GLY A 272 -0.17 -17.14 14.46
C GLY A 272 0.26 -15.70 14.75
N ASN A 273 -0.17 -15.21 15.92
CA ASN A 273 0.25 -13.93 16.47
C ASN A 273 1.35 -14.13 17.51
N GLU A 274 2.25 -13.16 17.66
CA GLU A 274 3.11 -13.03 18.83
C GLU A 274 2.35 -12.28 19.92
N GLU A 275 2.01 -12.97 21.01
CA GLU A 275 1.12 -12.48 22.08
C GLU A 275 1.53 -11.11 22.65
N HIS A 276 2.84 -10.87 22.80
CA HIS A 276 3.35 -9.66 23.42
C HIS A 276 3.51 -8.47 22.48
N MET A 277 3.75 -8.71 21.18
CA MET A 277 4.11 -7.65 20.23
C MET A 277 3.00 -7.32 19.21
N LYS A 278 1.88 -8.06 19.22
CA LYS A 278 0.81 -7.95 18.20
C LYS A 278 1.37 -8.08 16.77
N ARG A 279 2.43 -8.87 16.62
CA ARG A 279 3.05 -9.20 15.33
C ARG A 279 2.42 -10.45 14.77
N ILE A 280 2.31 -10.51 13.47
CA ILE A 280 1.87 -11.71 12.75
C ILE A 280 3.10 -12.53 12.36
N ARG A 281 3.02 -13.85 12.48
CA ARG A 281 4.02 -14.78 11.94
C ARG A 281 3.44 -15.42 10.68
N TYR A 282 4.27 -15.57 9.66
CA TYR A 282 3.91 -16.22 8.40
C TYR A 282 5.15 -16.84 7.76
N ASP A 283 4.94 -17.79 6.85
CA ASP A 283 6.00 -18.36 5.99
C ASP A 283 5.97 -17.83 4.55
N THR A 284 5.07 -16.87 4.25
CA THR A 284 4.95 -16.25 2.94
C THR A 284 6.28 -15.64 2.48
N PRO A 285 6.78 -16.00 1.28
CA PRO A 285 8.05 -15.52 0.76
C PRO A 285 8.12 -13.99 0.66
N THR A 286 9.24 -13.41 1.11
CA THR A 286 9.55 -11.99 1.02
C THR A 286 11.01 -11.76 0.60
N CYS A 287 11.30 -10.62 -0.02
CA CYS A 287 12.64 -10.22 -0.43
C CYS A 287 12.86 -8.73 -0.06
N PRO A 288 14.08 -8.19 -0.22
CA PRO A 288 14.25 -6.74 -0.36
C PRO A 288 13.19 -6.18 -1.32
N GLY A 289 12.65 -4.99 -1.09
CA GLY A 289 11.50 -4.46 -1.85
C GLY A 289 10.11 -4.92 -1.36
N SER A 290 10.02 -6.02 -0.61
CA SER A 290 8.76 -6.44 0.05
C SER A 290 8.50 -5.70 1.38
N ILE A 291 9.46 -4.92 1.88
CA ILE A 291 9.31 -4.10 3.09
C ILE A 291 8.12 -3.13 2.92
N GLY A 292 7.25 -3.07 3.92
CA GLY A 292 6.05 -2.23 3.91
C GLY A 292 4.88 -2.77 3.08
N ALA A 293 5.03 -3.93 2.43
CA ALA A 293 3.92 -4.57 1.72
C ALA A 293 2.78 -4.92 2.68
N PHE A 294 1.54 -4.75 2.22
CA PHE A 294 0.37 -5.14 2.99
C PHE A 294 0.24 -6.67 3.05
N VAL A 295 0.16 -7.20 4.27
CA VAL A 295 -0.04 -8.63 4.49
C VAL A 295 -1.53 -8.91 4.59
N LEU A 296 -2.07 -9.59 3.58
CA LEU A 296 -3.46 -10.02 3.56
C LEU A 296 -3.57 -11.38 4.23
N VAL A 297 -4.14 -11.40 5.42
CA VAL A 297 -4.58 -12.63 6.10
C VAL A 297 -6.10 -12.64 6.05
N PRO A 298 -6.73 -13.44 5.17
CA PRO A 298 -8.17 -13.56 5.12
C PRO A 298 -8.71 -14.21 6.40
N ASP A 299 -9.00 -13.36 7.39
CA ASP A 299 -9.59 -13.75 8.66
C ASP A 299 -11.10 -13.87 8.49
N PHE A 300 -11.55 -15.10 8.30
CA PHE A 300 -12.96 -15.44 8.13
C PHE A 300 -13.56 -16.16 9.34
N ASP A 301 -12.85 -16.30 10.48
CA ASP A 301 -13.52 -16.77 11.70
C ASP A 301 -14.31 -15.60 12.25
N VAL A 302 -15.62 -15.77 12.28
CA VAL A 302 -16.41 -15.16 13.34
C VAL A 302 -16.59 -16.28 14.33
N GLN A 303 -15.60 -16.51 15.20
CA GLN A 303 -15.93 -17.19 16.44
C GLN A 303 -16.90 -16.26 17.14
N ASP A 304 -18.17 -16.62 17.09
CA ASP A 304 -19.21 -16.05 17.94
C ASP A 304 -18.77 -16.30 19.40
N GLU A 305 -17.97 -15.39 19.97
CA GLU A 305 -17.93 -15.16 21.42
C GLU A 305 -19.27 -14.60 21.93
N LEU A 306 -20.32 -14.65 21.10
CA LEU A 306 -21.72 -14.54 21.46
C LEU A 306 -22.36 -15.90 21.78
N VAL A 307 -21.57 -16.91 22.18
CA VAL A 307 -22.12 -18.02 22.99
C VAL A 307 -22.58 -17.44 24.32
N LEU A 308 -23.84 -16.99 24.29
CA LEU A 308 -24.79 -16.82 25.37
C LEU A 308 -24.25 -17.27 26.74
N HIS A 309 -23.74 -16.31 27.52
CA HIS A 309 -23.85 -16.39 28.97
C HIS A 309 -25.33 -16.21 29.33
N ASN A 310 -26.10 -17.29 29.24
CA ASN A 310 -27.36 -17.48 29.95
C ASN A 310 -27.12 -18.33 31.19
#